data_AF-A0A544XSP0-F1
#
_entry.id   AF-A0A544XSP0-F1
#
_cell.length_a   1.000
_cell.length_b   1.000
_cell.length_c   1.000
_cell.angle_alpha   90.00
_cell.angle_beta   90.00
_cell.angle_gamma   90.00
#
_symmetry.space_group_name_H-M   'P 1'
#
loop_
_entity.id
_entity.type
_entity.pdbx_description
1 polymer ?
#
loop_
_entity_poly.entity_id
_entity_poly.type
_entity_poly.pdbx_seq_one_letter_code
_entity_poly.pdbx_strand_id
1 'polypeptide(L)' 'MTQDRAAAPGTEFAGWRIMRSDAGRFWASRERPFPSEAEQAGACRTVDADNLRELCQAIAEQESLAEMAVLR' A
#
# COMPACT_ATOMS: atom_id res chain seq x y z
N MET A 1 20.93 0.46 5.22
CA MET A 1 20.19 -0.46 6.10
C MET A 1 19.21 -1.24 5.23
N THR A 2 19.66 -2.36 4.68
CA THR A 2 18.81 -3.30 3.93
C THR A 2 18.14 -4.18 4.97
N GLN A 3 16.91 -3.88 5.34
CA GLN A 3 16.14 -4.81 6.17
C GLN A 3 15.60 -5.92 5.25
N ASP A 4 16.16 -7.10 5.47
CA ASP A 4 15.71 -8.39 4.97
C ASP A 4 14.22 -8.58 5.37
N ARG A 5 13.32 -8.24 4.44
CA ARG A 5 11.87 -8.39 4.64
C ARG A 5 11.46 -9.78 4.21
N ALA A 6 11.60 -10.76 5.10
CA ALA A 6 10.98 -12.07 4.94
C ALA A 6 9.45 -11.90 5.01
N ALA A 7 8.81 -11.70 3.85
CA ALA A 7 7.37 -11.65 3.72
C ALA A 7 6.82 -13.07 3.54
N ALA A 8 6.08 -13.58 4.53
CA ALA A 8 5.15 -14.67 4.28
C ALA A 8 4.11 -14.20 3.24
N PRO A 9 3.64 -15.05 2.31
CA PRO A 9 2.63 -14.67 1.34
C PRO A 9 1.34 -14.27 2.09
N GLY A 10 1.10 -12.98 2.20
CA GLY A 10 -0.04 -12.43 2.89
C GLY A 10 -1.27 -12.32 1.99
N THR A 11 -2.42 -12.09 2.62
CA THR A 11 -3.70 -11.90 1.95
C THR A 11 -3.66 -10.73 0.97
N GLU A 12 -4.19 -10.94 -0.23
CA GLU A 12 -4.38 -9.90 -1.23
C GLU A 12 -5.72 -9.18 -0.97
N PHE A 13 -5.69 -7.85 -0.97
CA PHE A 13 -6.89 -7.01 -0.87
C PHE A 13 -6.82 -5.92 -1.94
N ALA A 14 -7.78 -5.88 -2.86
CA ALA A 14 -7.85 -4.86 -3.91
C ALA A 14 -6.55 -4.65 -4.73
N GLY A 15 -5.77 -5.72 -4.96
CA GLY A 15 -4.48 -5.63 -5.66
C GLY A 15 -3.31 -5.17 -4.77
N TRP A 16 -3.49 -5.17 -3.45
CA TRP A 16 -2.45 -4.94 -2.46
C TRP A 16 -2.08 -6.21 -1.75
N ARG A 17 -0.78 -6.47 -1.64
CA ARG A 17 -0.23 -7.53 -0.80
C ARG A 17 0.01 -6.98 0.59
N ILE A 18 -0.70 -7.51 1.57
CA ILE A 18 -0.57 -7.13 2.98
C ILE A 18 0.49 -8.01 3.65
N MET A 19 1.35 -7.40 4.44
CA MET A 19 2.41 -8.07 5.21
C MET A 19 2.38 -7.58 6.66
N ARG A 20 2.82 -8.42 7.58
CA ARG A 20 2.89 -8.13 9.00
C ARG A 20 4.28 -8.50 9.52
N SER A 21 4.88 -7.63 10.30
CA SER A 21 6.14 -7.91 11.00
C SER A 21 5.87 -8.70 12.28
N ASP A 22 6.90 -9.37 12.79
CA ASP A 22 6.86 -10.01 14.11
C ASP A 22 6.62 -9.01 15.24
N ALA A 23 7.02 -7.75 15.07
CA ALA A 23 6.75 -6.64 15.99
C ALA A 23 5.29 -6.12 15.91
N GLY A 24 4.44 -6.70 15.05
CA GLY A 24 3.04 -6.36 14.95
C GLY A 24 2.69 -5.21 13.99
N ARG A 25 3.69 -4.51 13.43
CA ARG A 25 3.45 -3.48 12.40
C ARG A 25 3.02 -4.09 11.08
N PHE A 26 2.12 -3.41 10.38
CA PHE A 26 1.61 -3.81 9.08
C PHE A 26 2.19 -2.93 7.98
N TRP A 27 2.37 -3.51 6.79
CA TRP A 27 2.56 -2.74 5.57
C TRP A 27 1.88 -3.43 4.41
N ALA A 28 1.55 -2.66 3.39
CA ALA A 28 0.97 -3.17 2.18
C ALA A 28 1.71 -2.58 0.98
N SER A 29 1.92 -3.41 -0.04
CA SER A 29 2.50 -2.97 -1.31
C SER A 29 1.56 -3.36 -2.44
N ARG A 30 1.28 -2.40 -3.33
CA ARG A 30 0.43 -2.64 -4.50
C ARG A 30 1.16 -3.52 -5.51
N GLU A 31 0.50 -4.57 -5.98
CA GLU A 31 1.10 -5.54 -6.89
C GLU A 31 1.40 -4.93 -8.26
N ARG A 32 0.49 -4.08 -8.75
CA ARG A 32 0.68 -3.31 -9.98
C ARG A 32 0.97 -1.85 -9.65
N PRO A 33 1.88 -1.20 -10.37
CA PRO A 33 2.14 0.23 -10.19
C PRO A 33 0.89 1.06 -10.47
N PHE A 34 0.87 2.27 -9.91
CA PHE A 34 -0.13 3.26 -10.26
C PHE A 34 0.17 3.82 -11.66
N PRO A 35 -0.84 4.37 -12.36
CA PRO A 35 -0.59 5.19 -13.54
C PRO A 35 0.33 6.37 -13.21
N SER A 36 1.09 6.86 -14.20
CA SER A 36 2.05 7.96 -14.01
C SER A 36 1.40 9.22 -13.42
N GLU A 37 0.17 9.51 -13.81
CA GLU A 37 -0.63 10.65 -13.35
C GLU A 37 -0.93 10.54 -11.84
N ALA A 38 -1.24 9.33 -11.38
CA ALA A 38 -1.49 9.05 -9.97
C ALA A 38 -0.21 9.13 -9.13
N GLU A 39 0.91 8.62 -9.64
CA GLU A 39 2.20 8.76 -8.97
C GLU A 39 2.63 10.24 -8.88
N GLN A 40 2.38 11.03 -9.93
CA GLN A 40 2.60 12.49 -9.92
C GLN A 40 1.67 13.22 -8.94
N ALA A 41 0.45 12.72 -8.74
CA ALA A 41 -0.47 13.22 -7.72
C ALA A 41 -0.08 12.82 -6.29
N GLY A 42 0.96 12.00 -6.11
CA GLY A 42 1.51 11.60 -4.82
C GLY A 42 1.02 10.23 -4.31
N ALA A 43 0.34 9.45 -5.14
CA ALA A 43 -0.10 8.10 -4.75
C ALA A 43 1.12 7.19 -4.50
N CYS A 44 1.23 6.68 -3.27
CA CYS A 44 2.34 5.83 -2.85
C CYS A 44 2.01 4.35 -3.06
N ARG A 45 2.89 3.59 -3.71
CA ARG A 45 2.70 2.14 -3.94
C ARG A 45 2.92 1.27 -2.71
N THR A 46 3.42 1.84 -1.62
CA THR A 46 3.65 1.12 -0.37
C THR A 46 3.27 2.03 0.78
N VAL A 47 2.48 1.49 1.70
CA VAL A 47 2.04 2.18 2.92
C VAL A 47 2.26 1.27 4.12
N ASP A 48 2.49 1.85 5.28
CA ASP A 48 2.61 1.13 6.55
C ASP A 48 1.70 1.75 7.61
N ALA A 49 1.33 0.92 8.59
CA ALA A 49 0.47 1.32 9.69
C ALA A 49 0.66 0.40 10.89
N ASP A 50 0.23 0.84 12.07
CA ASP A 50 0.41 0.07 13.30
C ASP A 50 -0.71 -0.96 13.52
N ASN A 51 -1.83 -0.83 12.81
CA ASN A 51 -2.92 -1.81 12.82
C ASN A 51 -3.62 -1.94 11.45
N LEU A 52 -4.41 -3.00 11.27
CA LEU A 52 -5.12 -3.29 10.01
C LEU A 52 -6.12 -2.19 9.62
N ARG A 53 -6.78 -1.53 10.58
CA ARG A 53 -7.75 -0.47 10.28
C ARG A 53 -7.05 0.72 9.64
N GLU A 54 -5.96 1.18 10.25
CA GLU A 54 -5.13 2.26 9.70
C GLU A 54 -4.50 1.87 8.37
N LEU A 55 -4.08 0.61 8.21
CA LEU A 55 -3.55 0.14 6.93
C LEU A 55 -4.60 0.21 5.81
N CYS A 56 -5.84 -0.23 6.09
CA CYS A 56 -6.93 -0.14 5.13
C CYS A 56 -7.27 1.31 4.78
N GLN A 57 -7.22 2.23 5.76
CA GLN A 57 -7.42 3.65 5.50
C GLN A 57 -6.30 4.21 4.60
N ALA A 58 -5.04 3.91 4.91
CA ALA A 58 -3.91 4.35 4.12
C ALA A 58 -3.98 3.84 2.67
N ILE A 59 -4.37 2.57 2.46
CA ILE A 59 -4.62 1.99 1.13
C ILE A 59 -5.72 2.76 0.40
N ALA A 60 -6.86 3.01 1.07
CA ALA A 60 -7.99 3.71 0.47
C ALA A 60 -7.62 5.15 0.07
N GLU A 61 -6.79 5.84 0.86
CA GLU A 61 -6.26 7.16 0.52
C GLU A 61 -5.41 7.12 -0.75
N GLN A 62 -4.54 6.10 -0.92
CA GLN A 62 -3.72 5.99 -2.14
C GLN A 62 -4.57 5.69 -3.38
N GLU A 63 -5.56 4.79 -3.26
CA GLU A 63 -6.47 4.51 -4.38
C GLU A 63 -7.34 5.73 -4.71
N SER A 64 -7.80 6.49 -3.71
CA SER A 64 -8.57 7.73 -3.95
C SER A 64 -7.74 8.78 -4.69
N LEU A 65 -6.46 8.97 -4.32
CA LEU A 65 -5.54 9.84 -5.05
C LEU A 65 -5.39 9.39 -6.50
N ALA A 66 -5.29 8.08 -6.73
CA ALA A 66 -5.17 7.52 -8.07
C ALA A 66 -6.44 7.72 -8.91
N GLU A 67 -7.62 7.47 -8.34
CA GLU A 67 -8.90 7.69 -9.02
C GLU A 67 -9.09 9.18 -9.37
N MET A 68 -8.80 10.09 -8.44
CA MET A 68 -8.91 11.52 -8.68
C MET A 68 -7.92 12.03 -9.73
N ALA A 69 -6.74 11.42 -9.83
CA ALA A 69 -5.73 11.80 -10.81
C ALA A 69 -6.10 11.37 -12.24
N VAL A 70 -6.75 10.20 -12.40
CA VAL A 70 -7.13 9.65 -13.70
C VAL A 70 -8.41 10.29 -14.25
N LEU A 71 -9.27 10.84 -13.39
CA LEU A 71 -10.50 11.53 -13.79
C LEU A 71 -10.30 13.00 -14.22
N ARG A 72 -9.07 13.52 -14.15
CA ARG A 72 -8.71 14.88 -14.60
C ARG A 72 -8.35 14.91 -16.07
#